data_AF-A0A3Q2CG49-F1
#
_entry.id   AF-A0A3Q2CG49-F1
#
_cell.length_a   1.000
_cell.length_b   1.000
_cell.length_c   1.000
_cell.angle_alpha   90.00
_cell.angle_beta   90.00
_cell.angle_gamma   90.00
#
_symmetry.space_group_name_H-M   'P 1'
#
loop_
_entity.id
_entity.type
_entity.pdbx_description
1 polymer ?
#
loop_
_entity_poly.entity_id
_entity_poly.type
_entity_poly.pdbx_seq_one_letter_code
_entity_poly.pdbx_strand_id
1 'polypeptide(L)'
;MDQALLAFHNQLTERVWVFYTSDYCYKCVQQQLVTVRPNNNNASAVISTKFTLTLQVESQTRNATLCSQTYEEGGHYSSWIQMPTASTNPICFFSVDKSPNNAYLFALTLMVFVNYGGGGYWFFQHAPWN
;
A
#
# COMPACT_ATOMS: atom_id res chain seq x y z
N MET A 1 -6.30 -11.25 -1.76
CA MET A 1 -7.01 -9.99 -1.41
C MET A 1 -6.15 -8.90 -2.01
N ASP A 2 -6.38 -8.58 -3.28
CA ASP A 2 -5.37 -7.95 -4.15
C ASP A 2 -5.67 -6.47 -4.38
N GLN A 3 -6.38 -5.87 -3.41
CA GLN A 3 -6.81 -4.48 -3.41
C GLN A 3 -6.24 -3.79 -2.19
N ALA A 4 -5.71 -2.58 -2.38
CA ALA A 4 -5.31 -1.68 -1.32
C ALA A 4 -6.19 -0.43 -1.33
N LEU A 5 -6.46 0.09 -0.13
CA LEU A 5 -7.11 1.39 0.06
C LEU A 5 -6.03 2.43 0.35
N LEU A 6 -5.93 3.43 -0.51
CA LEU A 6 -4.98 4.53 -0.40
C LEU A 6 -5.73 5.78 0.00
N ALA A 7 -5.34 6.39 1.11
CA ALA A 7 -5.88 7.65 1.62
C ALA A 7 -4.83 8.77 1.50
N PHE A 8 -5.20 9.85 0.83
CA PHE A 8 -4.36 11.02 0.59
C PHE A 8 -4.90 12.21 1.38
N HIS A 9 -4.04 12.81 2.19
CA HIS A 9 -4.35 13.96 3.02
C HIS A 9 -3.54 15.16 2.53
N ASN A 10 -4.21 16.10 1.85
CA ASN A 10 -3.54 17.28 1.30
C ASN A 10 -3.73 18.48 2.22
N GLN A 11 -2.69 18.80 3.00
CA GLN A 11 -2.66 19.98 3.86
C GLN A 11 -2.09 21.22 3.14
N LEU A 12 -1.71 21.11 1.87
CA LEU A 12 -1.25 22.26 1.11
C LEU A 12 -2.45 23.15 0.70
N THR A 13 -2.12 24.41 0.41
CA THR A 13 -3.02 25.38 -0.20
C THR A 13 -3.19 25.16 -1.71
N GLU A 14 -2.48 24.18 -2.28
CA GLU A 14 -2.44 23.88 -3.71
C GLU A 14 -3.07 22.52 -4.01
N ARG A 15 -3.53 22.33 -5.25
CA ARG A 15 -4.05 21.05 -5.73
C ARG A 15 -2.90 20.11 -6.06
N VAL A 16 -3.10 18.84 -5.76
CA VAL A 16 -2.10 17.79 -5.99
C VAL A 16 -2.67 16.71 -6.90
N TRP A 17 -1.87 16.28 -7.88
CA TRP A 17 -2.15 15.14 -8.73
C TRP A 17 -1.36 13.93 -8.27
N VAL A 18 -2.03 12.79 -8.28
CA VAL A 18 -1.46 11.53 -7.88
C VAL A 18 -1.45 10.61 -9.08
N PHE A 19 -0.26 10.22 -9.51
CA PHE A 19 -0.03 9.29 -10.60
C PHE A 19 0.52 7.98 -10.07
N TYR A 20 0.21 6.88 -10.75
CA TYR A 20 0.74 5.57 -10.41
C TYR A 20 1.30 4.86 -11.63
N THR A 21 2.27 3.98 -11.40
CA THR A 21 2.83 3.06 -12.39
C THR A 21 3.00 1.69 -11.75
N SER A 22 2.58 0.62 -12.43
CA SER A 22 2.74 -0.75 -11.97
C SER A 22 4.00 -1.38 -12.57
N ASP A 23 4.72 -2.18 -11.77
CA ASP A 23 5.93 -2.89 -12.22
C ASP A 23 5.64 -4.03 -13.21
N TYR A 24 4.38 -4.47 -13.32
CA TYR A 24 3.98 -5.42 -14.35
C TYR A 24 4.07 -4.83 -15.77
N CYS A 25 4.09 -3.50 -15.90
CA CYS A 25 4.06 -2.85 -17.19
C CYS A 25 5.45 -2.46 -17.69
N TYR A 26 5.85 -3.00 -18.85
CA TYR A 26 7.06 -2.59 -19.54
C TYR A 26 6.82 -1.31 -20.37
N LYS A 27 7.49 -0.20 -20.02
CA LYS A 27 7.39 1.13 -20.66
C LYS A 27 6.02 1.81 -20.55
N CYS A 28 5.37 1.71 -19.40
CA CYS A 28 4.08 2.38 -19.18
C CYS A 28 4.18 3.90 -19.11
N VAL A 29 3.12 4.55 -19.58
CA VAL A 29 2.80 5.94 -19.26
C VAL A 29 2.16 5.99 -17.87
N GLN A 30 2.50 7.01 -17.09
CA GLN A 30 1.94 7.24 -15.77
C GLN A 30 0.42 7.46 -15.85
N GLN A 31 -0.34 6.75 -15.02
CA GLN A 31 -1.79 6.84 -15.00
C GLN A 31 -2.25 7.69 -13.84
N GLN A 32 -3.23 8.58 -14.07
CA GLN A 32 -3.79 9.42 -13.02
C GLN A 32 -4.71 8.59 -12.12
N LEU A 33 -4.43 8.58 -10.82
CA LEU A 33 -5.22 7.86 -9.83
C LEU A 33 -6.32 8.74 -9.23
N VAL A 34 -5.91 9.87 -8.64
CA VAL A 34 -6.81 10.76 -7.91
C VAL A 34 -6.28 12.19 -7.93
N THR A 35 -7.19 13.14 -7.82
CA THR A 35 -6.87 14.56 -7.67
C THR A 35 -7.35 15.03 -6.30
N VAL A 36 -6.42 15.52 -5.49
CA VAL A 36 -6.71 15.96 -4.13
C VAL A 36 -6.84 17.48 -4.11
N ARG A 37 -7.98 17.97 -3.62
CA ARG A 37 -8.27 19.41 -3.52
C ARG A 37 -7.38 20.07 -2.44
N PRO A 38 -7.13 21.38 -2.53
CA PRO A 38 -6.39 22.13 -1.50
C PRO A 38 -7.21 22.31 -0.22
N ASN A 39 -6.58 22.86 0.83
CA ASN A 39 -7.19 23.26 2.11
C ASN A 39 -7.63 22.10 3.01
N ASN A 40 -6.69 21.22 3.37
CA ASN A 40 -6.92 20.10 4.30
C ASN A 40 -8.04 19.16 3.84
N ASN A 41 -8.09 18.92 2.53
CA ASN A 41 -9.03 17.98 1.93
C ASN A 41 -8.38 16.60 1.80
N ASN A 42 -9.22 15.59 2.00
CA ASN A 42 -8.82 14.19 1.91
C ASN A 42 -9.44 13.56 0.66
N ALA A 43 -8.72 12.62 0.06
CA ALA A 43 -9.25 11.78 -1.02
C ALA A 43 -8.79 10.34 -0.80
N SER A 44 -9.62 9.37 -1.14
CA SER A 44 -9.24 7.97 -1.10
C SER A 44 -9.49 7.29 -2.44
N ALA A 45 -8.68 6.30 -2.76
CA ALA A 45 -8.80 5.49 -3.95
C ALA A 45 -8.54 4.02 -3.61
N VAL A 46 -9.30 3.13 -4.24
CA VAL A 46 -9.08 1.69 -4.16
C VAL A 46 -8.39 1.26 -5.44
N ILE A 47 -7.25 0.59 -5.32
CA ILE A 47 -6.46 0.14 -6.47
C ILE A 47 -6.04 -1.32 -6.30
N SER A 48 -5.90 -2.02 -7.42
CA SER A 48 -5.37 -3.38 -7.40
C SER A 48 -3.86 -3.35 -7.19
N THR A 49 -3.41 -3.88 -6.06
CA THR A 49 -2.00 -4.09 -5.69
C THR A 49 -1.60 -5.54 -5.88
N LYS A 50 -2.01 -6.13 -7.02
CA LYS A 50 -1.54 -7.49 -7.42
C LYS A 50 -0.05 -7.49 -7.76
N PHE A 51 0.49 -6.33 -8.11
CA PHE A 51 1.91 -6.09 -8.36
C PHE A 51 2.32 -4.83 -7.62
N THR A 52 3.63 -4.68 -7.38
CA THR A 52 4.20 -3.48 -6.78
C THR A 52 3.84 -2.23 -7.59
N LEU A 53 3.40 -1.19 -6.88
CA LEU A 53 2.96 0.07 -7.47
C LEU A 53 3.91 1.18 -7.02
N THR A 54 4.38 1.97 -7.98
CA THR A 54 5.10 3.21 -7.71
C THR A 54 4.14 4.39 -7.84
N LEU A 55 4.11 5.22 -6.81
CA LEU A 55 3.22 6.35 -6.68
C LEU A 55 4.03 7.63 -6.73
N GLN A 56 3.61 8.53 -7.62
CA GLN A 56 4.23 9.83 -7.81
C GLN A 56 3.20 10.92 -7.56
N VAL A 57 3.57 11.83 -6.66
CA VAL A 57 2.73 12.94 -6.23
C VAL A 57 3.30 14.21 -6.84
N GLU A 58 2.49 14.94 -7.59
CA GLU A 58 2.90 16.16 -8.31
C GLU A 58 2.07 17.37 -7.88
N SER A 59 2.71 18.53 -7.65
CA SER A 59 2.00 19.79 -7.40
C SER A 59 1.59 20.46 -8.71
N GLN A 60 0.34 20.94 -8.76
CA GLN A 60 -0.19 21.68 -9.91
C GLN A 60 0.55 23.01 -10.18
N THR A 61 1.07 23.68 -9.15
CA THR A 61 1.69 25.01 -9.33
C THR A 61 3.17 24.92 -9.72
N ARG A 62 3.86 23.87 -9.23
CA ARG A 62 5.29 23.69 -9.43
C ARG A 62 5.63 22.75 -10.60
N ASN A 63 4.66 21.98 -11.13
CA ASN A 63 4.87 20.89 -12.11
C ASN A 63 6.11 20.05 -11.74
N ALA A 64 6.22 19.76 -10.44
CA ALA A 64 7.36 19.09 -9.85
C ALA A 64 6.86 17.93 -9.01
N THR A 65 7.55 16.79 -9.13
CA THR A 65 7.31 15.62 -8.30
C THR A 65 7.67 15.95 -6.87
N LEU A 66 6.67 15.99 -5.99
CA LEU A 66 6.86 16.22 -4.57
C LEU A 66 7.45 14.97 -3.91
N CYS A 67 6.84 13.82 -4.18
CA CYS A 67 7.13 12.58 -3.46
C CYS A 67 6.98 11.37 -4.38
N SER A 68 7.86 10.39 -4.20
CA SER A 68 7.85 9.11 -4.90
C SER A 68 7.90 8.01 -3.86
N GLN A 69 6.89 7.14 -3.84
CA GLN A 69 6.79 6.04 -2.88
C GLN A 69 6.37 4.75 -3.58
N THR A 70 6.95 3.63 -3.16
CA THR A 70 6.54 2.29 -3.59
C THR A 70 5.58 1.68 -2.56
N TYR A 71 4.56 1.00 -3.06
CA TYR A 71 3.57 0.28 -2.26
C TYR A 71 3.55 -1.19 -2.66
N GLU A 72 3.45 -2.04 -1.65
CA GLU A 72 3.43 -3.50 -1.78
C GLU A 72 1.99 -4.04 -1.80
N GLU A 73 1.85 -5.37 -1.81
CA GLU A 73 0.57 -6.05 -2.04
C GLU A 73 -0.40 -5.87 -0.87
N GLY A 74 -1.57 -5.29 -1.11
CA GLY A 74 -2.69 -5.17 -0.16
C GLY A 74 -2.48 -4.22 1.03
N GLY A 75 -3.57 -3.87 1.71
CA GLY A 75 -3.52 -3.07 2.95
C GLY A 75 -4.19 -1.70 2.86
N HIS A 76 -4.16 -0.97 3.98
CA HIS A 76 -4.66 0.39 4.06
C HIS A 76 -3.48 1.32 4.29
N TYR A 77 -3.27 2.25 3.36
CA TYR A 77 -2.16 3.17 3.39
C TYR A 77 -2.66 4.60 3.48
N SER A 78 -1.96 5.42 4.26
CA SER A 78 -2.22 6.85 4.39
C SER A 78 -0.98 7.65 4.01
N SER A 79 -1.15 8.63 3.14
CA SER A 79 -0.10 9.56 2.72
C SER A 79 -0.49 10.98 3.09
N TRP A 80 0.36 11.63 3.88
CA TRP A 80 0.19 12.99 4.35
C TRP A 80 1.13 13.90 3.60
N ILE A 81 0.60 14.89 2.91
CA ILE A 81 1.40 15.89 2.20
C ILE A 81 1.27 17.20 2.97
N GLN A 82 2.37 17.63 3.57
CA GLN A 82 2.41 18.75 4.52
C GLN A 82 3.51 19.75 4.13
N MET A 83 3.29 21.02 4.44
CA MET A 83 4.33 22.04 4.31
C MET A 83 5.00 22.26 5.67
N PRO A 84 6.31 22.01 5.83
CA PRO A 84 7.00 22.29 7.07
C PRO A 84 7.04 23.79 7.29
N THR A 85 6.76 24.25 8.50
CA THR A 85 6.82 25.68 8.86
C THR A 85 8.22 26.28 8.70
N ALA A 86 9.26 25.44 8.65
CA ALA A 86 10.67 25.82 8.56
C ALA A 86 11.34 25.50 7.21
N SER A 87 10.60 25.05 6.18
CA SER A 87 11.18 24.67 4.88
C SER A 87 10.31 25.09 3.70
N THR A 88 10.97 25.46 2.59
CA THR A 88 10.33 25.86 1.33
C THR A 88 9.81 24.68 0.50
N ASN A 89 10.14 23.45 0.89
CA ASN A 89 9.76 22.21 0.20
C ASN A 89 8.74 21.41 1.02
N PRO A 90 7.65 20.92 0.39
CA PRO A 90 6.69 20.07 1.06
C PRO A 90 7.30 18.70 1.43
N ILE A 91 6.88 18.15 2.55
CA ILE A 91 7.27 16.82 3.04
C ILE A 91 6.08 15.88 2.92
N CYS A 92 6.32 14.66 2.44
CA CYS A 92 5.32 13.58 2.53
C CYS A 92 5.67 12.59 3.63
N PHE A 93 4.69 12.28 4.46
CA PHE A 93 4.74 11.17 5.40
C PHE A 93 3.84 10.04 4.93
N PHE A 94 4.38 8.83 4.90
CA PHE A 94 3.66 7.64 4.49
C PHE A 94 3.51 6.71 5.70
N SER A 95 2.28 6.32 6.00
CA SER A 95 1.94 5.41 7.09
C SER A 95 1.11 4.24 6.59
N VAL A 96 1.41 3.05 7.11
CA VAL A 96 0.63 1.83 6.86
C VAL A 96 -0.35 1.67 8.01
N ASP A 97 -1.63 1.92 7.75
CA ASP A 97 -2.69 1.80 8.75
C ASP A 97 -3.03 0.32 8.99
N LYS A 98 -3.06 -0.47 7.92
CA LYS A 98 -3.25 -1.92 8.00
C LYS A 98 -2.29 -2.62 7.05
N SER A 99 -1.37 -3.38 7.60
CA SER A 99 -0.48 -4.21 6.82
C SER A 99 -1.25 -5.33 6.10
N PRO A 100 -0.78 -5.76 4.93
CA PRO A 100 -1.38 -6.88 4.23
C PRO A 100 -1.25 -8.17 5.02
N ASN A 101 -2.33 -8.96 5.00
CA ASN A 101 -2.43 -10.17 5.81
C ASN A 101 -1.50 -11.25 5.23
N ASN A 102 -0.35 -11.48 5.86
CA ASN A 102 0.59 -12.52 5.44
C ASN A 102 0.13 -13.91 5.91
N ALA A 103 -0.94 -14.42 5.27
CA ALA A 103 -1.45 -15.76 5.56
C ALA A 103 -0.47 -16.88 5.15
N TYR A 104 0.50 -16.57 4.27
CA TYR A 104 1.50 -17.54 3.81
C TYR A 104 2.42 -18.01 4.93
N LEU A 105 2.78 -17.12 5.87
CA LEU A 105 3.65 -17.50 6.98
C LEU A 105 2.98 -18.56 7.88
N PHE A 106 1.70 -18.39 8.17
CA PHE A 106 0.93 -19.34 8.98
C PHE A 106 0.79 -20.70 8.29
N ALA A 107 0.50 -20.71 6.99
CA ALA A 107 0.41 -21.93 6.21
C ALA A 107 1.74 -22.70 6.16
N LEU A 108 2.87 -21.99 6.02
CA LEU A 108 4.20 -22.59 6.04
C LEU A 108 4.54 -23.19 7.41
N THR A 109 4.21 -22.50 8.50
CA THR A 109 4.41 -23.05 9.86
C THR A 109 3.62 -24.34 10.06
N LEU A 110 2.36 -24.39 9.62
CA LEU A 110 1.55 -25.61 9.68
C LEU A 110 2.12 -26.74 8.80
N MET A 111 2.56 -26.43 7.58
CA MET A 111 3.18 -27.41 6.68
C MET A 111 4.46 -28.01 7.27
N VAL A 112 5.32 -27.18 7.85
CA VAL A 112 6.55 -27.63 8.54
C VAL A 112 6.18 -28.48 9.75
N PHE A 113 5.24 -28.04 10.57
CA PHE A 113 4.78 -28.78 11.75
C PHE A 113 4.25 -30.17 11.40
N VAL A 114 3.41 -30.27 10.36
CA VAL A 114 2.87 -31.56 9.88
C VAL A 114 3.98 -32.46 9.32
N ASN A 115 4.91 -31.93 8.51
CA ASN A 115 6.00 -32.71 7.92
C ASN A 115 7.06 -33.17 8.95
N TYR A 116 7.32 -32.40 10.01
CA TYR A 116 8.29 -32.76 11.05
C TYR A 116 7.70 -33.64 12.17
N GLY A 117 6.62 -34.36 11.89
CA GLY A 117 6.06 -35.33 12.84
C GLY A 117 4.97 -34.77 13.76
N GLY A 118 4.30 -33.68 13.38
CA GLY A 118 3.10 -33.16 14.05
C GLY A 118 1.91 -34.14 14.08
N GLY A 119 1.98 -35.27 13.37
CA GLY A 119 1.04 -36.39 13.52
C GLY A 119 1.20 -37.20 14.82
N GLY A 120 2.27 -36.96 15.60
CA GLY A 120 2.50 -37.63 16.88
C GLY A 120 1.75 -37.04 18.08
N TYR A 121 1.02 -35.94 17.89
CA TYR A 121 0.24 -35.35 18.97
C TYR A 121 -1.07 -36.12 19.17
N TRP A 122 -1.42 -36.33 20.45
CA TRP A 122 -2.61 -37.08 20.88
C TRP A 122 -3.93 -36.60 20.25
N PHE A 123 -4.03 -35.31 19.88
CA PHE A 123 -5.22 -34.72 19.27
C PHE A 123 -5.32 -34.91 17.74
N PHE A 124 -4.26 -35.37 17.06
CA PHE A 124 -4.28 -35.78 15.65
C PHE A 124 -4.49 -37.30 15.47
N GLN A 125 -4.79 -38.04 16.55
CA GLN A 125 -5.18 -39.43 16.44
C GLN A 125 -6.52 -39.54 15.70
N HIS A 126 -6.45 -39.84 14.41
CA HIS A 126 -7.62 -40.24 13.63
C HIS A 126 -8.09 -41.62 14.15
N ALA A 127 -9.41 -41.78 14.35
CA ALA A 127 -9.96 -43.10 14.62
C ALA A 127 -9.60 -44.04 13.46
N PRO A 128 -9.05 -45.24 13.72
CA PRO A 128 -8.80 -46.20 12.65
C PRO A 128 -10.14 -46.53 11.99
N TRP A 129 -10.23 -46.27 10.69
CA TRP A 129 -11.38 -46.73 9.91
C TRP A 129 -11.29 -48.25 9.80
N ASN A 130 -12.34 -48.92 10.27
CA ASN A 130 -12.54 -50.36 10.15
C ASN A 130 -12.94 -50.72 8.72
#